data_AF-A0AAN4YJF0-F1
#
_entry.id   AF-A0AAN4YJF0-F1
#
_cell.length_a   1.000
_cell.length_b   1.000
_cell.length_c   1.000
_cell.angle_alpha   90.00
_cell.angle_beta   90.00
_cell.angle_gamma   90.00
#
_symmetry.space_group_name_H-M   'P 1'
#
loop_
_entity.id
_entity.type
_entity.pdbx_description
1 polymer ?
#
loop_
_entity_poly.entity_id
_entity_poly.type
_entity_poly.pdbx_seq_one_letter_code
_entity_poly.pdbx_strand_id
1 'polypeptide(L)'
;MQFNTNLPFFEWLHSDPEHFPLASQFNSIMSTYHQGRPSWIEEGFYPVHDNLIQGARDDEDNVFLVDVGGGSGHDLVEFLSRWPGAPGRLVLQDLPAVLDDIVALDPSIERMAHDFFTEQPVKG
;
A
#
# COMPACT_ATOMS: atom_id res chain seq x y z
N MET A 1 22.05 -19.42 5.74
CA MET A 1 20.69 -18.90 5.98
C MET A 1 20.62 -18.43 7.42
N GLN A 2 20.38 -17.13 7.65
CA GLN A 2 20.72 -16.44 8.90
C GLN A 2 19.72 -16.68 10.05
N PHE A 3 18.51 -17.17 9.76
CA PHE A 3 17.42 -17.36 10.75
C PHE A 3 16.93 -18.81 10.91
N ASN A 4 17.61 -19.79 10.29
CA ASN A 4 17.26 -21.23 10.37
C ASN A 4 15.76 -21.55 10.16
N THR A 5 15.16 -20.96 9.13
CA THR A 5 13.74 -21.15 8.76
C THR A 5 13.60 -21.33 7.25
N ASN A 6 12.53 -22.01 6.83
CA ASN A 6 12.10 -22.11 5.44
C ASN A 6 10.95 -21.15 5.10
N LEU A 7 10.46 -20.39 6.07
CA LEU A 7 9.39 -19.44 5.87
C LEU A 7 9.87 -18.23 5.04
N PRO A 8 9.05 -17.69 4.13
CA PRO A 8 9.25 -16.36 3.56
C PRO A 8 9.40 -15.29 4.65
N PHE A 9 10.11 -14.21 4.35
CA PHE A 9 10.48 -13.19 5.34
C PHE A 9 9.30 -12.65 6.15
N PHE A 10 8.22 -12.20 5.48
CA PHE A 10 7.05 -11.65 6.16
C PHE A 10 6.26 -12.72 6.93
N GLU A 11 6.18 -13.95 6.42
CA GLU A 11 5.54 -15.05 7.16
C GLU A 11 6.32 -15.37 8.44
N TRP A 12 7.66 -15.39 8.37
CA TRP A 12 8.53 -15.59 9.52
C TRP A 12 8.42 -14.46 10.55
N LEU A 13 8.35 -13.21 10.12
CA LEU A 13 8.19 -12.05 11.03
C LEU A 13 6.89 -12.12 11.84
N HIS A 14 5.83 -12.69 11.29
CA HIS A 14 4.53 -12.77 11.94
C HIS A 14 4.23 -14.14 12.56
N SER A 15 5.14 -15.12 12.43
CA SER A 15 4.94 -16.47 12.99
C SER A 15 5.16 -16.56 14.50
N ASP A 16 5.90 -15.62 15.09
CA ASP A 16 6.23 -15.60 16.52
C ASP A 16 6.18 -14.15 17.05
N PRO A 17 5.49 -13.91 18.18
CA PRO A 17 5.48 -12.60 18.84
C PRO A 17 6.88 -12.01 19.15
N GLU A 18 7.90 -12.85 19.36
CA GLU A 18 9.28 -12.38 19.55
C GLU A 18 9.85 -11.66 18.32
N HIS A 19 9.29 -11.91 17.13
CA HIS A 19 9.72 -11.29 15.88
C HIS A 19 8.99 -9.98 15.56
N PHE A 20 7.86 -9.68 16.21
CA PHE A 20 7.07 -8.46 15.95
C PHE A 20 7.88 -7.16 16.05
N PRO A 21 8.86 -6.99 16.96
CA PRO A 21 9.72 -5.82 16.96
C PRO A 21 10.51 -5.63 15.65
N LEU A 22 10.85 -6.71 14.94
CA LEU A 22 11.53 -6.65 13.64
C LEU A 22 10.58 -6.22 12.52
N ALA A 23 9.31 -6.67 12.56
CA ALA A 23 8.28 -6.20 11.62
C ALA A 23 8.06 -4.69 11.74
N SER A 24 7.93 -4.19 12.97
CA SER A 24 7.80 -2.75 13.25
C SER A 24 9.02 -1.94 12.79
N GLN A 25 10.23 -2.47 13.00
CA GLN A 25 11.48 -1.85 12.51
C GLN A 25 11.53 -1.81 10.97
N PHE A 26 11.15 -2.91 10.32
CA PHE A 26 11.07 -2.97 8.86
C PHE A 26 10.13 -1.90 8.31
N ASN A 27 8.91 -1.82 8.85
CA ASN A 27 7.92 -0.81 8.46
C ASN A 27 8.45 0.61 8.68
N SER A 28 9.11 0.87 9.82
CA SER A 28 9.72 2.18 10.10
C SER A 28 10.81 2.56 9.08
N ILE A 29 11.62 1.60 8.64
CA ILE A 29 12.64 1.82 7.60
C ILE A 29 11.95 2.12 6.26
N MET A 30 10.89 1.40 5.90
CA MET A 30 10.13 1.64 4.66
C MET A 30 9.49 3.04 4.67
N SER A 31 8.89 3.46 5.79
CA SER A 31 8.35 4.83 5.95
C SER A 31 9.43 5.90 5.75
N THR A 32 10.60 5.71 6.36
CA THR A 32 11.73 6.64 6.23
C THR A 32 12.26 6.69 4.80
N TYR A 33 12.32 5.53 4.15
CA TYR A 33 12.78 5.42 2.77
C TYR A 33 11.85 6.13 1.78
N HIS A 34 10.53 5.98 1.95
CA HIS A 34 9.53 6.73 1.18
C HIS A 34 9.72 8.25 1.36
N GLN A 35 9.82 8.75 2.61
CA GLN A 35 10.03 10.18 2.88
C GLN A 35 11.34 10.75 2.31
N GLY A 36 12.37 9.90 2.15
CA GLY A 36 13.67 10.32 1.64
C GLY A 36 13.78 10.38 0.12
N ARG A 37 12.70 10.10 -0.63
CA ARG A 37 12.70 10.02 -2.09
C ARG A 37 11.64 10.94 -2.70
N PRO A 38 11.87 11.45 -3.92
CA PRO A 38 10.83 12.11 -4.68
C PRO A 38 9.65 11.16 -4.87
N SER A 39 8.44 11.66 -4.67
CA SER A 39 7.26 10.85 -4.87
C SER A 39 6.99 10.63 -6.34
N TRP A 40 6.41 9.47 -6.66
CA TRP A 40 6.04 9.15 -8.05
C TRP A 40 4.96 10.10 -8.58
N ILE A 41 4.16 10.69 -7.69
CA ILE A 41 3.07 11.61 -8.04
C ILE A 41 3.51 13.07 -8.28
N GLU A 42 4.81 13.35 -8.18
CA GLU A 42 5.33 14.68 -8.49
C GLU A 42 5.20 15.00 -9.98
N GLU A 43 4.93 16.27 -10.32
CA GLU A 43 4.74 16.73 -11.70
C GLU A 43 5.93 16.41 -12.62
N GLY A 44 7.14 16.31 -12.07
CA GLY A 44 8.35 15.96 -12.80
C GLY A 44 8.60 14.46 -12.97
N PHE A 45 7.76 13.59 -12.37
CA PHE A 45 7.93 12.14 -12.39
C PHE A 45 6.83 11.43 -13.18
N TYR A 46 5.58 11.54 -12.73
CA TYR A 46 4.42 10.97 -13.42
C TYR A 46 3.25 11.97 -13.43
N PRO A 47 2.73 12.36 -14.61
CA PRO A 47 1.66 13.35 -14.70
C PRO A 47 0.30 12.74 -14.33
N VAL A 48 0.07 12.55 -13.03
CA VAL A 48 -1.13 11.91 -12.46
C VAL A 48 -2.42 12.55 -12.95
N HIS A 49 -2.48 13.88 -12.94
CA HIS A 49 -3.69 14.59 -13.35
C HIS A 49 -4.08 14.24 -14.79
N ASP A 50 -3.13 14.34 -15.71
CA ASP A 50 -3.40 14.18 -17.14
C ASP A 50 -3.60 12.71 -17.54
N ASN A 51 -2.87 11.80 -16.88
CA ASN A 51 -2.88 10.38 -17.22
C ASN A 51 -3.93 9.55 -16.47
N LEU A 52 -4.29 9.94 -15.24
CA LEU A 52 -5.17 9.14 -14.37
C LEU A 52 -6.48 9.86 -14.06
N ILE A 53 -6.42 11.14 -13.65
CA ILE A 53 -7.61 11.84 -13.15
C ILE A 53 -8.46 12.36 -14.31
N GLN A 54 -7.84 12.94 -15.33
CA GLN A 54 -8.54 13.52 -16.46
C GLN A 54 -9.25 12.43 -17.27
N GLY A 55 -10.58 12.46 -17.28
CA GLY A 55 -11.40 11.48 -18.00
C GLY A 55 -11.64 10.18 -17.25
N ALA A 56 -11.23 10.10 -15.97
CA ALA A 56 -11.60 9.01 -15.09
C ALA A 56 -13.12 8.88 -14.96
N ARG A 57 -13.59 7.64 -14.82
CA ARG A 57 -15.01 7.36 -14.56
C ARG A 57 -15.30 7.69 -13.11
N ASP A 58 -16.30 8.55 -12.90
CA ASP A 58 -16.80 8.93 -11.58
C ASP A 58 -17.97 8.04 -11.16
N ASP A 59 -17.65 6.77 -10.99
CA ASP A 59 -18.57 5.74 -10.52
C ASP A 59 -18.08 5.33 -9.12
N GLU A 60 -18.99 5.40 -8.12
CA GLU A 60 -18.68 5.14 -6.71
C GLU A 60 -18.30 3.67 -6.44
N ASP A 61 -18.72 2.74 -7.30
CA ASP A 61 -18.37 1.32 -7.21
C ASP A 61 -17.02 1.00 -7.86
N ASN A 62 -16.49 1.90 -8.71
CA ASN A 62 -15.23 1.71 -9.41
C ASN A 62 -14.01 1.85 -8.48
N VAL A 63 -12.98 1.06 -8.75
CA VAL A 63 -11.66 1.20 -8.09
C VAL A 63 -10.77 2.05 -8.96
N PHE A 64 -10.26 3.15 -8.41
CA PHE A 64 -9.42 4.09 -9.13
C PHE A 64 -7.95 3.70 -9.08
N LEU A 65 -7.46 3.31 -7.90
CA LEU A 65 -6.07 2.94 -7.70
C LEU A 65 -5.97 1.79 -6.71
N VAL A 66 -5.14 0.80 -7.07
CA VAL A 66 -4.76 -0.31 -6.19
C VAL A 66 -3.27 -0.21 -5.92
N ASP A 67 -2.90 -0.05 -4.65
CA ASP A 67 -1.51 -0.10 -4.19
C ASP A 67 -1.17 -1.52 -3.76
N VAL A 68 -0.46 -2.26 -4.61
CA VAL A 68 -0.17 -3.69 -4.43
C VAL A 68 1.15 -3.87 -3.70
N GLY A 69 1.10 -4.47 -2.50
CA GLY A 69 2.26 -4.54 -1.59
C GLY A 69 2.59 -3.17 -0.99
N GLY A 70 1.56 -2.35 -0.75
CA GLY A 70 1.72 -0.95 -0.33
C GLY A 70 2.15 -0.75 1.12
N GLY A 71 2.32 -1.83 1.89
CA GLY A 71 2.73 -1.78 3.29
C GLY A 71 1.74 -1.00 4.15
N SER A 72 2.22 0.08 4.76
CA SER A 72 1.41 1.01 5.57
C SER A 72 0.56 2.00 4.76
N GLY A 73 0.61 1.94 3.43
CA GLY A 73 -0.23 2.76 2.53
C GLY A 73 0.23 4.20 2.34
N HIS A 74 1.54 4.47 2.47
CA HIS A 74 2.10 5.81 2.37
C HIS A 74 1.77 6.49 1.03
N ASP A 75 1.87 5.75 -0.08
CA ASP A 75 1.62 6.29 -1.41
C ASP A 75 0.15 6.69 -1.60
N LEU A 76 -0.80 5.89 -1.08
CA LEU A 76 -2.23 6.23 -1.14
C LEU A 76 -2.59 7.41 -0.24
N VAL A 77 -1.98 7.54 0.93
CA VAL A 77 -2.16 8.70 1.81
C VAL A 77 -1.64 9.98 1.14
N GLU A 78 -0.47 9.91 0.51
CA GLU A 78 0.08 11.04 -0.22
C GLU A 78 -0.79 11.41 -1.43
N PHE A 79 -1.23 10.39 -2.19
CA PHE A 79 -2.14 10.56 -3.32
C PHE A 79 -3.44 11.26 -2.89
N LEU A 80 -4.09 10.77 -1.83
CA LEU A 80 -5.33 11.34 -1.31
C LEU A 80 -5.15 12.78 -0.82
N SER A 81 -4.02 13.08 -0.17
CA SER A 81 -3.67 14.43 0.27
C SER A 81 -3.55 15.41 -0.92
N ARG A 82 -2.97 14.94 -2.03
CA ARG A 82 -2.77 15.78 -3.23
C ARG A 82 -4.01 15.88 -4.11
N TRP A 83 -4.83 14.84 -4.16
CA TRP A 83 -6.08 14.78 -4.93
C TRP A 83 -7.25 14.24 -4.09
N PRO A 84 -7.75 15.02 -3.12
CA PRO A 84 -8.84 14.60 -2.24
C PRO A 84 -10.18 14.39 -2.96
N GLY A 85 -10.29 14.85 -4.22
CA GLY A 85 -11.45 14.65 -5.08
C GLY A 85 -11.20 13.69 -6.25
N ALA A 86 -10.17 12.84 -6.16
CA ALA A 86 -10.01 11.76 -7.14
C ALA A 86 -11.25 10.85 -7.10
N PRO A 87 -11.79 10.44 -8.27
CA PRO A 87 -12.98 9.60 -8.32
C PRO A 87 -12.67 8.16 -7.87
N GLY A 88 -13.70 7.40 -7.53
CA GLY A 88 -13.59 5.97 -7.22
C GLY A 88 -12.84 5.63 -5.92
N ARG A 89 -12.69 4.34 -5.66
CA ARG A 89 -12.08 3.80 -4.43
C ARG A 89 -10.57 3.71 -4.54
N LEU A 90 -9.89 3.95 -3.43
CA LEU A 90 -8.46 3.66 -3.24
C LEU A 90 -8.34 2.36 -2.44
N VAL A 91 -7.60 1.38 -2.96
CA VAL A 91 -7.46 0.05 -2.33
C VAL A 91 -5.99 -0.21 -2.00
N LEU A 92 -5.70 -0.43 -0.72
CA LEU A 92 -4.42 -0.91 -0.23
C LEU A 92 -4.42 -2.43 -0.18
N GLN A 93 -3.52 -3.08 -0.93
CA GLN A 93 -3.34 -4.52 -0.91
C GLN A 93 -2.02 -4.91 -0.26
N ASP A 94 -2.08 -5.81 0.72
CA ASP A 94 -0.92 -6.45 1.31
C ASP A 94 -1.31 -7.78 1.98
N LEU A 95 -0.34 -8.49 2.55
CA LEU A 95 -0.59 -9.67 3.36
C LEU A 95 -1.42 -9.31 4.62
N PRO A 96 -2.29 -10.21 5.11
CA PRO A 96 -3.12 -9.94 6.29
C PRO A 96 -2.31 -9.40 7.47
N ALA A 97 -1.17 -10.02 7.75
CA ALA A 97 -0.34 -9.65 8.89
C ALA A 97 0.28 -8.25 8.77
N VAL A 98 0.56 -7.78 7.55
CA VAL A 98 1.03 -6.41 7.31
C VAL A 98 -0.10 -5.41 7.51
N LEU A 99 -1.32 -5.75 7.05
CA LEU A 99 -2.50 -4.89 7.22
C LEU A 99 -2.93 -4.76 8.68
N ASP A 100 -2.75 -5.80 9.49
CA ASP A 100 -3.06 -5.82 10.92
C ASP A 100 -2.11 -4.90 11.73
N ASP A 101 -0.86 -4.72 11.27
CA ASP A 101 0.12 -3.83 11.88
C ASP A 101 -0.17 -2.33 11.64
N ILE A 102 -1.12 -2.00 10.75
CA ILE A 102 -1.44 -0.60 10.40
C ILE A 102 -2.30 0.05 11.49
N VAL A 103 -1.65 0.86 12.34
CA VAL A 103 -2.28 1.60 13.44
C VAL A 103 -3.27 2.66 12.96
N ALA A 104 -2.92 3.42 11.91
CA ALA A 104 -3.74 4.49 11.38
C ALA A 104 -3.66 4.52 9.86
N LEU A 105 -4.82 4.53 9.21
CA LEU A 105 -5.00 4.73 7.78
C LEU A 105 -6.27 5.56 7.59
N ASP A 106 -6.31 6.41 6.57
CA ASP A 106 -7.53 7.14 6.24
C ASP A 106 -8.68 6.15 5.96
N PRO A 107 -9.87 6.32 6.57
CA PRO A 107 -10.97 5.38 6.41
C PRO A 107 -11.54 5.32 4.99
N SER A 108 -11.21 6.28 4.12
CA SER A 108 -11.55 6.23 2.69
C SER A 108 -10.69 5.26 1.88
N ILE A 109 -9.56 4.79 2.44
CA ILE A 109 -8.68 3.80 1.83
C ILE A 109 -9.13 2.41 2.28
N GLU A 110 -9.57 1.59 1.32
CA GLU A 110 -10.01 0.22 1.55
C GLU A 110 -8.80 -0.71 1.77
N ARG A 111 -8.75 -1.41 2.90
CA ARG A 111 -7.75 -2.48 3.13
C ARG A 111 -8.25 -3.77 2.51
N MET A 112 -7.44 -4.39 1.65
CA MET A 112 -7.75 -5.66 1.01
C MET A 112 -6.59 -6.64 1.17
N ALA A 113 -6.78 -7.70 1.97
CA ALA A 113 -5.80 -8.77 2.07
C ALA A 113 -5.61 -9.44 0.70
N HIS A 114 -4.39 -9.42 0.17
CA HIS A 114 -4.09 -10.02 -1.13
C HIS A 114 -2.64 -10.51 -1.18
N ASP A 115 -2.47 -11.78 -1.55
CA ASP A 115 -1.20 -12.30 -2.03
C ASP A 115 -1.08 -12.01 -3.53
N PHE A 116 -0.27 -11.02 -3.88
CA PHE A 116 0.09 -10.63 -5.23
C PHE A 116 0.73 -11.72 -6.12
N PHE A 117 1.09 -12.89 -5.59
CA PHE A 117 1.43 -14.05 -6.41
C PHE A 117 0.19 -14.81 -6.93
N THR A 118 -0.99 -14.47 -6.42
CA THR A 118 -2.29 -14.97 -6.90
C THR A 118 -2.90 -14.01 -7.92
N GLU A 119 -3.99 -14.41 -8.56
CA GLU A 119 -4.68 -13.56 -9.52
C GLU A 119 -5.24 -12.30 -8.84
N GLN A 120 -4.98 -11.13 -9.44
CA GLN A 120 -5.47 -9.83 -8.95
C GLN A 120 -7.02 -9.84 -8.87
N PRO A 121 -7.63 -9.70 -7.67
CA PRO A 121 -9.08 -9.76 -7.49
C PRO A 121 -9.82 -8.53 -8.03
N VAL A 122 -9.19 -7.35 -8.03
CA VAL A 122 -9.79 -6.11 -8.56
C VAL A 122 -9.68 -6.13 -10.08
N LYS A 123 -10.82 -6.00 -10.78
CA LYS A 123 -10.91 -5.98 -12.24
C LYS A 123 -11.48 -4.64 -12.70
N GLY A 124 -10.96 -4.13 -13.82
CA GLY A 124 -11.44 -2.91 -14.51
C GLY A 124 -12.21 -3.22 -15.79
#